data_AF-A0A1M7R2H8-F1
#
_entry.id   AF-A0A1M7R2H8-F1
#
_cell.length_a   1.000
_cell.length_b   1.000
_cell.length_c   1.000
_cell.angle_alpha   90.00
_cell.angle_beta   90.00
_cell.angle_gamma   90.00
#
_symmetry.space_group_name_H-M   'P 1'
#
loop_
_entity.id
_entity.type
_entity.pdbx_description
1 polymer ?
#
loop_
_entity_poly.entity_id
_entity_poly.type
_entity_poly.pdbx_seq_one_letter_code
_entity_poly.pdbx_strand_id
1 'polypeptide(L)'
;MSARYIQVIPTDPGWQPSAEAAAGAARYIASLFAGPGDSADEVKPVFHERVTLIDGGSYMEDVFCPRCDASIGLDWFWDLLRERNGAGFVGDPIFDDLNVTVPCCGAALTLPELRFEAPIGFARFAVSVRNWARSTWVLSDEELAAAGSVLGHRVTQIHARY
;
A
#
# COMPACT_ATOMS: atom_id res chain seq x y z
N MET A 1 16.12 -11.81 9.23
CA MET A 1 15.39 -12.70 8.30
C MET A 1 14.41 -11.82 7.56
N SER A 2 14.52 -11.68 6.24
CA SER A 2 13.68 -10.72 5.50
C SER A 2 12.29 -11.31 5.22
N ALA A 3 11.24 -10.51 5.34
CA ALA A 3 9.87 -10.88 5.04
C ALA A 3 9.37 -10.10 3.81
N ARG A 4 8.67 -10.78 2.91
CA ARG A 4 8.07 -10.19 1.72
C ARG A 4 6.57 -10.08 1.91
N TYR A 5 5.97 -8.98 1.46
CA TYR A 5 4.53 -8.78 1.48
C TYR A 5 3.95 -8.36 0.13
N ILE A 6 2.72 -8.81 -0.13
CA ILE A 6 1.76 -8.13 -1.02
C ILE A 6 0.68 -7.54 -0.12
N GLN A 7 0.46 -6.23 -0.23
CA GLN A 7 -0.63 -5.53 0.43
C GLN A 7 -1.66 -5.15 -0.63
N VAL A 8 -2.79 -5.84 -0.66
CA VAL A 8 -3.91 -5.48 -1.55
C VAL A 8 -4.79 -4.46 -0.83
N ILE A 9 -4.81 -3.22 -1.32
CA ILE A 9 -5.44 -2.08 -0.64
C ILE A 9 -6.54 -1.46 -1.50
N PRO A 10 -7.59 -0.86 -0.89
CA PRO A 10 -8.56 -0.04 -1.61
C PRO A 10 -7.87 1.16 -2.30
N THR A 11 -8.40 1.56 -3.44
CA THR A 11 -7.93 2.76 -4.18
C THR A 11 -8.40 4.08 -3.55
N ASP A 12 -9.34 4.05 -2.61
CA ASP A 12 -9.71 5.18 -1.75
C ASP A 12 -9.05 4.99 -0.37
N PRO A 13 -8.09 5.84 0.04
CA PRO A 13 -7.38 5.71 1.30
C PRO A 13 -8.29 5.67 2.54
N GLY A 14 -9.43 6.38 2.50
CA GLY A 14 -10.34 6.52 3.63
C GLY A 14 -11.36 5.38 3.78
N TRP A 15 -11.45 4.51 2.76
CA TRP A 15 -12.47 3.47 2.67
C TRP A 15 -12.11 2.22 3.49
N GLN A 16 -13.12 1.56 4.06
CA GLN A 16 -12.99 0.26 4.74
C GLN A 16 -14.16 -0.68 4.39
N PRO A 17 -13.90 -1.99 4.28
CA PRO A 17 -14.94 -3.00 4.04
C PRO A 17 -15.71 -3.35 5.31
N SER A 18 -16.83 -4.05 5.15
CA SER A 18 -17.42 -4.83 6.24
C SER A 18 -16.52 -6.02 6.60
N ALA A 19 -16.69 -6.58 7.80
CA ALA A 19 -15.95 -7.78 8.22
C ALA A 19 -16.18 -8.98 7.28
N GLU A 20 -17.40 -9.12 6.77
CA GLU A 20 -17.75 -10.19 5.81
C GLU A 20 -17.03 -10.01 4.47
N ALA A 21 -17.05 -8.79 3.91
CA ALA A 21 -16.37 -8.49 2.65
C ALA A 21 -14.85 -8.63 2.78
N ALA A 22 -14.26 -8.20 3.90
CA ALA A 22 -12.85 -8.39 4.21
C ALA A 22 -12.47 -9.87 4.26
N ALA A 23 -13.26 -10.69 4.98
CA ALA A 23 -13.04 -12.12 5.05
C ALA A 23 -13.23 -12.81 3.69
N GLY A 24 -14.19 -12.34 2.88
CA GLY A 24 -14.39 -12.78 1.50
C GLY A 24 -13.17 -12.52 0.63
N ALA A 25 -12.67 -11.28 0.64
CA ALA A 25 -11.51 -10.87 -0.14
C ALA A 25 -10.25 -11.62 0.28
N ALA A 26 -10.03 -11.80 1.59
CA ALA A 26 -8.90 -12.58 2.10
C ALA A 26 -8.94 -14.05 1.67
N ARG A 27 -10.12 -14.69 1.69
CA ARG A 27 -10.29 -16.07 1.17
C ARG A 27 -10.03 -16.16 -0.33
N TYR A 28 -10.55 -15.20 -1.09
CA TYR A 28 -10.29 -15.12 -2.53
C TYR A 28 -8.79 -14.99 -2.82
N ILE A 29 -8.11 -14.02 -2.19
CA ILE A 29 -6.67 -13.80 -2.36
C ILE A 29 -5.88 -15.04 -1.91
N ALA A 30 -6.23 -15.67 -0.79
CA ALA A 30 -5.58 -16.91 -0.35
C ALA A 30 -5.71 -18.04 -1.38
N SER A 31 -6.84 -18.14 -2.08
CA SER A 31 -7.05 -19.16 -3.11
C SER A 31 -6.10 -19.01 -4.32
N LEU A 32 -5.59 -17.80 -4.57
CA LEU A 32 -4.63 -17.52 -5.64
C LEU A 32 -3.24 -18.13 -5.38
N PHE A 33 -2.98 -18.62 -4.17
CA PHE A 33 -1.71 -19.24 -3.77
C PHE A 33 -1.87 -20.74 -3.44
N ALA A 34 -2.97 -21.36 -3.87
CA ALA A 34 -3.29 -22.76 -3.60
C ALA A 34 -2.99 -23.70 -4.79
N GLY A 35 -2.34 -23.20 -5.85
CA GLY A 35 -1.93 -23.99 -7.01
C GLY A 35 -0.77 -24.96 -6.72
N PRO A 36 -0.51 -25.96 -7.58
CA PRO A 36 0.60 -26.87 -7.42
C PRO A 36 1.96 -26.15 -7.40
N GLY A 37 2.65 -26.19 -6.26
CA GLY A 37 3.94 -25.50 -6.06
C GLY A 37 3.80 -24.05 -5.59
N ASP A 38 2.58 -23.54 -5.49
CA ASP A 38 2.30 -22.22 -4.91
C ASP A 38 2.18 -22.33 -3.38
N SER A 39 2.46 -21.22 -2.69
CA SER A 39 2.28 -21.11 -1.25
C SER A 39 2.17 -19.66 -0.79
N ALA A 40 1.67 -19.45 0.42
CA ALA A 40 1.80 -18.23 1.19
C ALA A 40 1.87 -18.59 2.68
N ASP A 41 2.79 -17.96 3.43
CA ASP A 41 2.92 -18.22 4.87
C ASP A 41 1.67 -17.76 5.64
N GLU A 42 1.09 -16.62 5.23
CA GLU A 42 -0.06 -16.02 5.88
C GLU A 42 -0.82 -15.12 4.89
N VAL A 43 -2.15 -15.21 4.90
CA VAL A 43 -3.04 -14.26 4.21
C VAL A 43 -4.08 -13.78 5.20
N LYS A 44 -4.13 -12.48 5.50
CA LYS A 44 -5.07 -11.92 6.47
C LYS A 44 -5.55 -10.53 6.12
N PRO A 45 -6.79 -10.17 6.50
CA PRO A 45 -7.22 -8.78 6.51
C PRO A 45 -6.48 -8.01 7.61
N VAL A 46 -6.13 -6.76 7.33
CA VAL A 46 -5.54 -5.80 8.25
C VAL A 46 -6.37 -4.53 8.20
N PHE A 47 -6.80 -4.06 9.36
CA PHE A 47 -7.60 -2.85 9.52
C PHE A 47 -6.78 -1.80 10.26
N HIS A 48 -6.85 -0.56 9.79
CA HIS A 48 -6.22 0.59 10.41
C HIS A 48 -7.31 1.60 10.80
N GLU A 49 -7.21 2.12 12.02
CA GLU A 49 -8.17 3.11 12.53
C GLU A 49 -8.14 4.39 11.69
N ARG A 50 -6.93 4.84 11.34
CA ARG A 50 -6.63 6.01 10.50
C ARG A 50 -5.96 5.59 9.19
N VAL A 51 -5.91 6.51 8.24
CA VAL A 51 -5.17 6.27 6.99
C VAL A 51 -3.72 6.02 7.35
N THR A 52 -3.18 4.89 6.92
CA THR A 52 -1.81 4.44 7.21
C THR A 52 -1.00 4.39 5.92
N LEU A 53 0.28 4.76 6.01
CA LEU A 53 1.24 4.52 4.93
C LEU A 53 1.49 3.02 4.80
N ILE A 54 1.24 2.49 3.62
CA ILE A 54 1.60 1.14 3.22
C ILE A 54 2.83 1.26 2.32
N ASP A 55 4.01 1.14 2.91
CA ASP A 55 5.28 1.34 2.20
C ASP A 55 5.82 0.06 1.54
N GLY A 56 6.81 0.23 0.66
CA GLY A 56 7.51 -0.87 0.01
C GLY A 56 8.71 -1.42 0.82
N GLY A 57 8.96 -0.90 2.02
CA GLY A 57 10.17 -1.18 2.79
C GLY A 57 11.43 -0.90 1.96
N SER A 58 12.30 -1.92 1.85
CA SER A 58 13.51 -1.86 1.00
C SER A 58 13.25 -1.75 -0.51
N TYR A 59 12.00 -1.84 -0.96
CA TYR A 59 11.61 -1.54 -2.35
C TYR A 59 11.23 -0.07 -2.56
N MET A 60 11.20 0.77 -1.53
CA MET A 60 10.96 2.19 -1.75
C MET A 60 12.08 2.80 -2.58
N GLU A 61 11.67 3.56 -3.59
CA GLU A 61 12.54 4.27 -4.53
C GLU A 61 12.15 5.75 -4.54
N ASP A 62 12.64 6.52 -5.53
CA ASP A 62 12.54 7.97 -5.51
C ASP A 62 11.11 8.52 -5.61
N VAL A 63 10.94 9.74 -5.13
CA VAL A 63 9.68 10.50 -5.15
C VAL A 63 9.80 11.67 -6.13
N PHE A 64 8.83 11.79 -7.02
CA PHE A 64 8.79 12.82 -8.05
C PHE A 64 7.52 13.66 -7.97
N CYS A 65 7.65 14.92 -8.36
CA CYS A 65 6.50 15.81 -8.49
C CYS A 65 5.73 15.50 -9.78
N PRO A 66 4.42 15.19 -9.72
CA PRO A 66 3.59 14.98 -10.90
C PRO A 66 3.30 16.27 -11.70
N ARG A 67 3.68 17.45 -11.17
CA ARG A 67 3.38 18.75 -11.79
C ARG A 67 4.54 19.34 -12.58
N CYS A 68 5.77 19.18 -12.11
CA CYS A 68 6.97 19.74 -12.74
C CYS A 68 8.06 18.69 -13.03
N ASP A 69 7.76 17.41 -12.79
CA ASP A 69 8.65 16.26 -12.98
C ASP A 69 9.97 16.28 -12.20
N ALA A 70 10.18 17.28 -11.34
CA ALA A 70 11.34 17.36 -10.47
C ALA A 70 11.39 16.16 -9.51
N SER A 71 12.59 15.59 -9.33
CA SER A 71 12.85 14.71 -8.20
C SER A 71 12.73 15.52 -6.91
N ILE A 72 11.88 15.03 -6.01
CA ILE A 72 11.69 15.59 -4.66
C ILE A 72 12.62 14.87 -3.67
N GLY A 73 12.83 13.57 -3.89
CA GLY A 73 13.71 12.72 -3.09
C GLY A 73 13.01 12.10 -1.87
N LEU A 74 13.48 10.91 -1.49
CA LEU A 74 12.98 10.19 -0.30
C LEU A 74 13.26 10.92 1.01
N ASP A 75 14.37 11.66 1.12
CA ASP A 75 14.72 12.39 2.35
C ASP A 75 13.62 13.40 2.73
N TRP A 76 13.13 14.18 1.76
CA TRP A 76 12.00 15.09 1.99
C TRP A 76 10.74 14.34 2.44
N PHE A 77 10.46 13.19 1.82
CA PHE A 77 9.28 12.40 2.17
C PHE A 77 9.39 11.89 3.62
N TRP A 78 10.53 11.34 4.02
CA TRP A 78 10.75 10.88 5.39
C TRP A 78 10.74 12.03 6.41
N ASP A 79 11.25 13.20 6.05
CA ASP A 79 11.19 14.40 6.90
C ASP A 79 9.75 14.83 7.14
N LEU A 80 8.92 14.85 6.09
CA LEU A 80 7.48 15.13 6.17
C LEU A 80 6.76 14.13 7.09
N LEU A 81 7.10 12.85 7.00
CA LEU A 81 6.50 11.81 7.85
C LEU A 81 6.86 12.02 9.32
N ARG A 82 8.14 12.34 9.61
CA ARG A 82 8.61 12.65 10.96
C ARG A 82 7.96 13.92 11.52
N GLU A 83 7.74 14.94 10.70
CA GLU A 83 7.05 16.16 11.11
C GLU A 83 5.59 15.87 11.50
N ARG A 84 4.87 15.10 10.68
CA ARG A 84 3.44 14.79 10.92
C ARG A 84 3.19 13.81 12.06
N ASN A 85 4.09 12.85 12.26
CA ASN A 85 3.92 11.78 13.25
C ASN A 85 4.73 12.03 14.54
N GLY A 86 5.56 13.07 14.57
CA GLY A 86 6.47 13.37 15.66
C GLY A 86 7.83 12.66 15.51
N ALA A 87 8.87 13.30 16.04
CA ALA A 87 10.22 12.74 16.04
C ALA A 87 10.25 11.41 16.82
N GLY A 88 10.66 10.33 16.16
CA GLY A 88 10.77 9.01 16.78
C GLY A 88 9.45 8.25 16.91
N PHE A 89 8.46 8.53 16.03
CA PHE A 89 7.25 7.72 15.97
C PHE A 89 7.60 6.22 15.82
N VAL A 90 6.81 5.37 16.48
CA VAL A 90 6.98 3.92 16.46
C VAL A 90 5.78 3.29 15.78
N GLY A 91 6.03 2.44 14.78
CA GLY A 91 5.00 1.83 13.95
C GLY A 91 4.79 2.54 12.62
N ASP A 92 3.70 2.23 11.94
CA ASP A 92 3.42 2.74 10.60
C ASP A 92 2.94 4.20 10.65
N PRO A 93 3.41 5.09 9.77
CA PRO A 93 2.94 6.48 9.70
C PRO A 93 1.42 6.56 9.45
N ILE A 94 0.75 7.48 10.15
CA ILE A 94 -0.69 7.70 10.05
C ILE A 94 -1.04 9.15 9.69
N PHE A 95 -2.20 9.34 9.07
CA PHE A 95 -2.59 10.63 8.51
C PHE A 95 -4.06 10.94 8.79
N ASP A 96 -4.30 12.15 9.29
CA ASP A 96 -5.62 12.79 9.34
C ASP A 96 -5.82 13.73 8.14
N ASP A 97 -4.72 14.20 7.53
CA ASP A 97 -4.70 15.03 6.33
C ASP A 97 -3.64 14.49 5.35
N LEU A 98 -4.05 14.31 4.09
CA LEU A 98 -3.19 13.86 2.99
C LEU A 98 -2.69 15.02 2.12
N ASN A 99 -3.15 16.26 2.33
CA ASN A 99 -2.69 17.41 1.57
C ASN A 99 -1.21 17.68 1.83
N VAL A 100 -0.48 18.11 0.81
CA VAL A 100 0.95 18.43 0.86
C VAL A 100 1.27 19.53 -0.14
N THR A 101 2.22 20.39 0.22
CA THR A 101 2.81 21.36 -0.71
C THR A 101 4.22 20.89 -1.06
N VAL A 102 4.48 20.62 -2.34
CA VAL A 102 5.79 20.10 -2.76
C VAL A 102 6.85 21.22 -2.80
N PRO A 103 8.11 20.93 -2.41
CA PRO A 103 9.14 21.96 -2.25
C PRO A 103 9.71 22.46 -3.59
N CYS A 104 9.57 21.68 -4.66
CA CYS A 104 10.15 21.96 -5.98
C CYS A 104 9.44 23.09 -6.74
N CYS A 105 8.10 23.14 -6.69
CA CYS A 105 7.30 24.13 -7.44
C CYS A 105 6.18 24.78 -6.62
N GLY A 106 6.02 24.42 -5.34
CA GLY A 106 4.99 24.97 -4.46
C GLY A 106 3.57 24.50 -4.79
N ALA A 107 3.39 23.49 -5.65
CA ALA A 107 2.07 22.97 -5.98
C ALA A 107 1.42 22.30 -4.74
N ALA A 108 0.14 22.59 -4.52
CA ALA A 108 -0.70 21.84 -3.59
C ALA A 108 -1.17 20.53 -4.25
N LEU A 109 -0.89 19.42 -3.60
CA LEU A 109 -1.21 18.05 -4.00
C LEU A 109 -1.69 17.27 -2.77
N THR A 110 -2.02 16.01 -2.97
CA THR A 110 -2.19 15.01 -1.92
C THR A 110 -1.06 13.98 -2.01
N LEU A 111 -0.75 13.32 -0.88
CA LEU A 111 0.29 12.29 -0.84
C LEU A 111 0.09 11.16 -1.87
N PRO A 112 -1.15 10.64 -2.10
CA PRO A 112 -1.38 9.65 -3.14
C PRO A 112 -1.18 10.16 -4.58
N GLU A 113 -1.18 11.48 -4.81
CA GLU A 113 -0.91 12.05 -6.15
C GLU A 113 0.60 12.12 -6.47
N LEU A 114 1.48 12.00 -5.47
CA LEU A 114 2.92 11.98 -5.71
C LEU A 114 3.30 10.75 -6.56
N ARG A 115 4.28 10.93 -7.46
CA ARG A 115 4.77 9.83 -8.29
C ARG A 115 5.92 9.14 -7.58
N PHE A 116 5.67 7.91 -7.14
CA PHE A 116 6.69 7.02 -6.59
C PHE A 116 7.19 6.07 -7.69
N GLU A 117 8.49 5.83 -7.73
CA GLU A 117 9.09 4.94 -8.73
C GLU A 117 8.75 3.46 -8.45
N ALA A 118 8.63 3.12 -7.15
CA ALA A 118 8.04 1.87 -6.70
C ALA A 118 6.66 2.10 -6.06
N PRO A 119 5.69 1.18 -6.19
CA PRO A 119 4.37 1.34 -5.59
C PRO A 119 4.46 1.54 -4.07
N ILE A 120 3.81 2.58 -3.58
CA ILE A 120 3.42 2.73 -2.17
C ILE A 120 1.94 3.08 -2.12
N GLY A 121 1.32 2.96 -0.95
CA GLY A 121 -0.10 3.22 -0.78
C GLY A 121 -0.45 3.94 0.51
N PHE A 122 -1.67 4.46 0.54
CA PHE A 122 -2.29 5.03 1.74
C PHE A 122 -3.63 4.35 1.89
N ALA A 123 -3.89 3.71 3.03
CA ALA A 123 -5.12 2.95 3.21
C ALA A 123 -5.51 2.78 4.67
N ARG A 124 -6.81 2.57 4.90
CA ARG A 124 -7.36 2.10 6.19
C ARG A 124 -7.58 0.60 6.24
N PHE A 125 -7.36 -0.10 5.13
CA PHE A 125 -7.55 -1.54 5.03
C PHE A 125 -6.55 -2.14 4.04
N ALA A 126 -6.08 -3.35 4.34
CA ALA A 126 -5.31 -4.17 3.43
C ALA A 126 -5.69 -5.65 3.57
N VAL A 127 -5.54 -6.43 2.51
CA VAL A 127 -5.30 -7.87 2.63
C VAL A 127 -3.80 -8.09 2.47
N SER A 128 -3.16 -8.55 3.54
CA SER A 128 -1.73 -8.80 3.63
C SER A 128 -1.43 -10.25 3.32
N VAL A 129 -0.58 -10.48 2.31
CA VAL A 129 -0.02 -11.79 1.95
C VAL A 129 1.45 -11.78 2.33
N ARG A 130 1.89 -12.71 3.20
CA ARG A 130 3.27 -12.82 3.65
C ARG A 130 3.96 -14.01 2.98
N ASN A 131 5.19 -13.78 2.50
CA ASN A 131 6.11 -14.80 1.97
C ASN A 131 5.41 -15.82 1.04
N TRP A 132 5.06 -15.38 -0.16
CA TRP A 132 4.41 -16.23 -1.14
C TRP A 132 5.39 -16.84 -2.14
N ALA A 133 4.96 -17.95 -2.75
CA ALA A 133 5.53 -18.53 -3.94
C ALA A 133 4.39 -18.74 -4.94
N ARG A 134 4.58 -18.26 -6.17
CA ARG A 134 3.78 -18.60 -7.34
C ARG A 134 4.55 -18.24 -8.61
N SER A 135 4.03 -18.60 -9.77
CA SER A 135 4.68 -18.36 -11.08
C SER A 135 4.89 -16.87 -11.43
N THR A 136 4.00 -15.99 -10.96
CA THR A 136 4.06 -14.54 -11.20
C THR A 136 4.32 -13.76 -9.91
N TRP A 137 5.16 -12.73 -9.98
CA TRP A 137 5.45 -11.92 -8.80
C TRP A 137 4.27 -11.05 -8.35
N VAL A 138 3.55 -10.49 -9.33
CA VAL A 138 2.41 -9.58 -9.14
C VAL A 138 1.08 -10.31 -9.31
N LEU A 139 0.05 -9.83 -8.63
CA LEU A 139 -1.34 -10.16 -8.98
C LEU A 139 -1.70 -9.49 -10.30
N SER A 140 -2.43 -10.18 -11.17
CA SER A 140 -2.89 -9.63 -12.44
C SER A 140 -4.03 -8.61 -12.23
N ASP A 141 -4.30 -7.78 -13.25
CA ASP A 141 -5.43 -6.86 -13.22
C ASP A 141 -6.77 -7.59 -13.07
N GLU A 142 -6.90 -8.79 -13.64
CA GLU A 142 -8.08 -9.64 -13.47
C GLU A 142 -8.22 -10.12 -12.02
N GLU A 143 -7.11 -10.55 -11.41
CA GLU A 143 -7.09 -10.99 -10.02
C GLU A 143 -7.44 -9.84 -9.07
N LEU A 144 -6.91 -8.63 -9.32
CA LEU A 144 -7.22 -7.43 -8.56
C LEU A 144 -8.67 -6.98 -8.77
N ALA A 145 -9.19 -7.05 -9.99
CA ALA A 145 -10.59 -6.73 -10.28
C ALA A 145 -11.56 -7.68 -9.56
N ALA A 146 -11.27 -8.98 -9.56
CA ALA A 146 -12.05 -9.98 -8.85
C ALA A 146 -11.96 -9.81 -7.32
N ALA A 147 -10.77 -9.56 -6.78
CA ALA A 147 -10.61 -9.22 -5.36
C ALA A 147 -11.42 -7.97 -4.99
N GLY A 148 -11.37 -6.94 -5.82
CA GLY A 148 -12.13 -5.71 -5.63
C GLY A 148 -13.65 -5.92 -5.70
N SER A 149 -14.11 -6.80 -6.59
CA SER A 149 -15.53 -7.18 -6.67
C SER A 149 -16.01 -7.89 -5.41
N VAL A 150 -15.19 -8.76 -4.81
CA VAL A 150 -15.53 -9.43 -3.55
C VAL A 150 -15.47 -8.44 -2.38
N LEU A 151 -14.50 -7.53 -2.39
CA LEU A 151 -14.31 -6.52 -1.35
C LEU A 151 -15.42 -5.44 -1.39
N GLY A 152 -15.97 -5.16 -2.58
CA GLY A 152 -16.92 -4.07 -2.81
C GLY A 152 -16.26 -2.73 -3.14
N HIS A 153 -14.97 -2.72 -3.45
CA HIS A 153 -14.23 -1.51 -3.83
C HIS A 153 -13.06 -1.87 -4.75
N ARG A 154 -12.71 -0.99 -5.68
CA ARG A 154 -11.51 -1.14 -6.52
C ARG A 154 -10.25 -1.20 -5.65
N VAL A 155 -9.35 -2.12 -5.96
CA VAL A 155 -8.09 -2.32 -5.23
C VAL A 155 -6.86 -2.13 -6.12
N THR A 156 -5.72 -1.92 -5.47
CA THR A 156 -4.37 -2.00 -6.05
C THR A 156 -3.49 -2.87 -5.15
N GLN A 157 -2.24 -3.15 -5.55
CA GLN A 157 -1.28 -3.90 -4.75
C GLN A 157 0.00 -3.11 -4.49
N ILE A 158 0.52 -3.23 -3.27
CA ILE A 158 1.83 -2.72 -2.86
C ILE A 158 2.72 -3.91 -2.50
N HIS A 159 3.93 -3.94 -3.05
CA HIS A 159 4.91 -4.96 -2.68
C HIS A 159 5.88 -4.38 -1.67
N ALA A 160 6.15 -5.11 -0.60
CA ALA A 160 7.08 -4.70 0.42
C ALA A 160 8.11 -5.77 0.75
N ARG A 161 9.29 -5.32 1.18
CA ARG A 161 10.32 -6.18 1.76
C ARG A 161 10.95 -5.52 2.98
N TYR A 162 10.81 -6.18 4.13
CA TYR A 162 11.38 -5.80 5.43
C TYR A 162 12.44 -6.79 5.88
#